data_AF-A0AAV5IJ93-F1
#
_entry.id   AF-A0AAV5IJ93-F1
#
_cell.length_a   1.000
_cell.length_b   1.000
_cell.length_c   1.000
_cell.angle_alpha   90.00
_cell.angle_beta   90.00
_cell.angle_gamma   90.00
#
_symmetry.space_group_name_H-M   'P 1'
#
loop_
_entity.id
_entity.type
_entity.pdbx_description
1 polymer ?
#
loop_
_entity_poly.entity_id
_entity_poly.type
_entity_poly.pdbx_seq_one_letter_code
_entity_poly.pdbx_strand_id
1 'polypeptide(L)'
;MLQRRPPVDASKGKLNMKLQKQHNCIPDEHYVQTLFAINELEGELERRTLTYTLWNQSAIKTQNNWHPVTFGYGDADLQHIKEIKAINHVYYETEFRTEWCRTNSTLVSCFLFARKFSRGAAMRLLGEGVVGPFEFSALMDSHP
;
A
#
# COMPACT_ATOMS: atom_id res chain seq x y z
N MET A 1 -13.75 8.52 -17.33
CA MET A 1 -15.20 8.35 -17.03
C MET A 1 -15.41 7.05 -16.28
N LEU A 2 -15.86 7.10 -15.02
CA LEU A 2 -16.29 5.91 -14.29
C LEU A 2 -17.69 5.54 -14.77
N GLN A 3 -17.80 4.45 -15.53
CA GLN A 3 -19.09 3.98 -16.03
C GLN A 3 -19.89 3.42 -14.86
N ARG A 4 -21.01 4.07 -14.50
CA ARG A 4 -21.92 3.54 -13.48
C ARG A 4 -22.41 2.17 -13.92
N ARG A 5 -22.48 1.25 -12.96
CA ARG A 5 -23.07 -0.07 -13.13
C ARG A 5 -24.49 0.08 -13.71
N PRO A 6 -24.80 -0.51 -14.88
CA PRO A 6 -26.18 -0.61 -15.34
C PRO A 6 -27.00 -1.43 -14.33
N PRO A 7 -28.30 -1.13 -14.15
CA PRO A 7 -29.16 -1.90 -13.25
C PRO A 7 -29.11 -3.39 -13.61
N VAL A 8 -28.90 -4.23 -12.59
CA VAL A 8 -28.79 -5.69 -12.78
C VAL A 8 -30.19 -6.25 -13.00
N ASP A 9 -30.43 -6.82 -14.18
CA ASP A 9 -31.67 -7.52 -14.49
C ASP A 9 -31.74 -8.83 -13.67
N ALA A 10 -32.61 -8.86 -12.66
CA ALA A 10 -32.75 -9.97 -11.73
C ALA A 10 -33.09 -11.31 -12.41
N SER A 11 -33.67 -11.27 -13.62
CA SER A 11 -34.00 -12.48 -14.39
C SER A 11 -32.78 -13.25 -14.91
N LYS A 12 -31.60 -12.62 -14.95
CA LYS A 12 -30.38 -13.17 -15.56
C LYS A 12 -29.42 -13.90 -14.62
N GLY A 13 -29.82 -14.11 -13.35
CA GLY A 13 -29.19 -15.03 -12.38
C GLY A 13 -27.67 -15.22 -12.52
N LYS A 14 -27.23 -16.41 -12.99
CA LYS A 14 -25.81 -16.79 -13.15
C LYS A 14 -25.04 -15.95 -14.17
N LEU A 15 -25.70 -15.34 -15.16
CA LEU A 15 -25.05 -14.46 -16.15
C LEU A 15 -24.59 -13.16 -15.48
N ASN A 16 -25.36 -12.65 -14.52
CA ASN A 16 -25.00 -11.46 -13.73
C ASN A 16 -23.75 -11.71 -12.86
N MET A 17 -23.59 -12.91 -12.28
CA MET A 17 -22.37 -13.28 -11.55
C MET A 17 -21.13 -13.31 -12.45
N LYS A 18 -21.26 -13.76 -13.71
CA LYS A 18 -20.15 -13.73 -14.68
C LYS A 18 -19.79 -12.29 -15.09
N LEU A 19 -20.80 -11.44 -15.32
CA LEU A 19 -20.60 -10.02 -15.65
C LEU A 19 -19.99 -9.25 -14.46
N GLN A 20 -20.39 -9.57 -13.23
CA GLN A 20 -19.78 -9.04 -12.00
C GLN A 20 -18.30 -9.39 -11.88
N LYS A 21 -17.90 -10.61 -12.27
CA LYS A 21 -16.49 -11.02 -12.30
C LYS A 21 -15.68 -10.38 -13.42
N GLN A 22 -16.34 -9.81 -14.44
CA GLN A 22 -15.66 -9.19 -15.58
C GLN A 22 -15.10 -7.80 -15.28
N HIS A 23 -15.58 -7.12 -14.24
CA HIS A 23 -15.16 -5.77 -13.91
C HIS A 23 -14.24 -5.78 -12.68
N ASN A 24 -12.95 -5.94 -12.93
CA ASN A 24 -11.85 -5.94 -11.96
C ASN A 24 -11.53 -4.53 -11.41
N CYS A 25 -12.55 -3.76 -11.06
CA CYS A 25 -12.40 -2.40 -10.58
C CYS A 25 -12.61 -2.40 -9.07
N ILE A 26 -11.53 -2.16 -8.31
CA ILE A 26 -11.54 -2.06 -6.85
C ILE A 26 -11.88 -0.60 -6.48
N PRO A 27 -13.10 -0.30 -5.97
CA PRO A 27 -13.60 1.07 -5.82
C PRO A 27 -12.67 2.01 -5.06
N ASP A 28 -12.08 1.53 -3.97
CA ASP A 28 -11.16 2.25 -3.11
C ASP A 28 -9.82 2.59 -3.78
N GLU A 29 -9.43 1.90 -4.85
CA GLU A 29 -8.19 2.18 -5.59
C GLU A 29 -8.34 3.32 -6.62
N HIS A 30 -9.57 3.71 -6.98
CA HIS A 30 -9.78 4.71 -8.03
C HIS A 30 -10.80 5.81 -7.71
N TYR A 31 -11.71 5.59 -6.75
CA TYR A 31 -12.80 6.53 -6.49
C TYR A 31 -12.29 7.91 -6.07
N VAL A 32 -11.34 7.94 -5.12
CA VAL A 32 -10.82 9.18 -4.55
C VAL A 32 -10.05 10.00 -5.60
N GLN A 33 -9.15 9.35 -6.34
CA GLN A 33 -8.39 10.01 -7.41
C GLN A 33 -9.32 10.52 -8.51
N THR A 34 -10.31 9.72 -8.90
CA THR A 34 -11.31 10.13 -9.91
C THR A 34 -12.13 11.32 -9.43
N LEU A 35 -12.54 11.33 -8.16
CA LEU A 35 -13.29 12.44 -7.58
C LEU A 35 -12.46 13.72 -7.61
N PHE A 36 -11.18 13.67 -7.21
CA PHE A 36 -10.31 14.83 -7.26
C PHE A 36 -10.06 15.32 -8.69
N ALA A 37 -9.90 14.42 -9.66
CA ALA A 37 -9.80 14.74 -11.09
C ALA A 37 -10.99 15.53 -11.61
N ILE A 38 -12.21 15.06 -11.32
CA ILE A 38 -13.45 15.71 -11.77
C ILE A 38 -13.64 17.09 -11.14
N ASN A 39 -13.10 17.30 -9.94
CA ASN A 39 -13.15 18.59 -9.24
C ASN A 39 -11.94 19.49 -9.53
N GLU A 40 -11.05 19.11 -10.46
CA GLU A 40 -9.84 19.87 -10.82
C GLU A 40 -8.86 20.07 -9.64
N LEU A 41 -8.85 19.12 -8.69
CA LEU A 41 -8.02 19.16 -7.48
C LEU A 41 -6.79 18.23 -7.53
N GLU A 42 -6.45 17.69 -8.71
CA GLU A 42 -5.28 16.81 -8.86
C GLU A 42 -3.95 17.49 -8.51
N GLY A 43 -3.87 18.82 -8.69
CA GLY A 43 -2.69 19.61 -8.35
C GLY A 43 -2.47 19.78 -6.85
N GLU A 44 -3.50 19.54 -6.03
CA GLU A 44 -3.43 19.62 -4.56
C GLU A 44 -2.91 18.33 -3.92
N LEU A 45 -2.70 17.28 -4.73
CA LEU A 45 -2.24 15.99 -4.27
C LEU A 45 -0.82 15.70 -4.75
N GLU A 46 -0.01 15.25 -3.81
CA GLU A 46 1.21 14.51 -4.12
C GLU A 46 0.82 13.20 -4.83
N ARG A 47 1.47 12.89 -5.96
CA ARG A 47 1.20 11.70 -6.79
C ARG A 47 1.73 10.39 -6.18
N ARG A 48 1.68 10.27 -4.86
CA ARG A 48 2.25 9.14 -4.10
C ARG A 48 1.48 8.90 -2.81
N THR A 49 1.58 7.69 -2.29
CA THR A 49 1.02 7.34 -0.97
C THR A 49 2.07 7.54 0.12
N LEU A 50 1.60 7.73 1.36
CA LEU A 50 2.47 7.78 2.54
C LEU A 50 2.92 6.39 3.02
N THR A 51 2.50 5.30 2.36
CA THR A 51 2.74 3.92 2.80
C THR A 51 3.65 3.18 1.82
N TYR A 52 4.84 2.81 2.27
CA TYR A 52 5.73 1.92 1.54
C TYR A 52 5.08 0.55 1.34
N THR A 53 5.05 0.11 0.10
CA THR A 53 4.45 -1.16 -0.32
C THR A 53 5.36 -1.83 -1.33
N LEU A 54 5.89 -3.00 -1.00
CA LEU A 54 6.72 -3.77 -1.92
C LEU A 54 5.85 -4.68 -2.79
N TRP A 55 6.02 -4.56 -4.11
CA TRP A 55 5.38 -5.42 -5.10
C TRP A 55 6.45 -6.29 -5.76
N ASN A 56 6.25 -7.61 -5.78
CA ASN A 56 7.14 -8.51 -6.49
C ASN A 56 6.51 -8.87 -7.84
N GLN A 57 6.89 -8.14 -8.89
CA GLN A 57 6.42 -8.42 -10.25
C GLN A 57 7.09 -9.64 -10.89
N SER A 58 8.20 -10.15 -10.31
CA SER A 58 9.03 -11.22 -10.86
C SER A 58 8.89 -12.58 -10.15
N ALA A 59 8.15 -12.68 -9.04
CA ALA A 59 7.82 -13.95 -8.41
C ALA A 59 6.89 -14.76 -9.32
N ILE A 60 7.46 -15.80 -9.94
CA ILE A 60 6.86 -17.00 -10.54
C ILE A 60 5.33 -16.93 -10.72
N LYS A 61 4.90 -17.04 -11.99
CA LYS A 61 3.52 -17.04 -12.54
C LYS A 61 2.48 -17.94 -11.86
N THR A 62 2.79 -18.60 -10.75
CA THR A 62 1.94 -19.59 -10.07
C THR A 62 1.23 -19.06 -8.83
N GLN A 63 1.55 -17.87 -8.29
CA GLN A 63 0.80 -17.25 -7.20
C GLN A 63 0.60 -15.73 -7.38
N ASN A 64 -0.61 -15.36 -7.80
CA ASN A 64 -1.25 -14.04 -7.78
C ASN A 64 -0.38 -12.82 -7.39
N ASN A 65 0.22 -12.17 -8.40
CA ASN A 65 0.82 -10.82 -8.37
C ASN A 65 -0.18 -9.68 -8.02
N TRP A 66 -1.35 -10.01 -7.46
CA TRP A 66 -2.43 -9.09 -7.12
C TRP A 66 -2.26 -8.46 -5.74
N HIS A 67 -1.29 -8.93 -4.95
CA HIS A 67 -1.08 -8.45 -3.59
C HIS A 67 0.38 -8.08 -3.34
N PRO A 68 0.64 -7.09 -2.47
CA PRO A 68 1.99 -6.78 -2.01
C PRO A 68 2.69 -7.97 -1.37
N VAL A 69 4.01 -7.96 -1.36
CA VAL A 69 4.86 -8.93 -0.65
C VAL A 69 4.61 -8.83 0.86
N THR A 70 4.56 -9.98 1.54
CA THR A 70 4.53 -10.02 3.01
C THR A 70 5.95 -10.09 3.55
N PHE A 71 6.37 -9.11 4.35
CA PHE A 71 7.66 -9.17 5.05
C PHE A 71 7.63 -10.27 6.13
N GLY A 72 8.57 -11.21 6.03
CA GLY A 72 8.79 -12.25 7.01
C GLY A 72 9.67 -11.78 8.17
N TYR A 73 9.95 -12.68 9.12
CA TYR A 73 10.93 -12.41 10.19
C TYR A 73 12.30 -12.03 9.60
N GLY A 74 12.75 -12.73 8.55
CA GLY A 74 14.04 -12.48 7.90
C GLY A 74 14.15 -11.09 7.26
N ASP A 75 13.06 -10.60 6.67
CA ASP A 75 13.01 -9.35 5.91
C ASP A 75 12.74 -8.10 6.78
N ALA A 76 12.57 -8.30 8.09
CA ALA A 76 12.21 -7.25 9.04
C ALA A 76 13.36 -6.91 10.01
N ASP A 77 14.59 -6.99 9.52
CA ASP A 77 15.77 -6.56 10.27
C ASP A 77 15.91 -5.03 10.30
N LEU A 78 16.63 -4.52 11.31
CA LEU A 78 16.87 -3.09 11.48
C LEU A 78 17.49 -2.40 10.25
N GLN A 79 18.38 -3.06 9.51
CA GLN A 79 19.05 -2.47 8.35
C GLN A 79 18.05 -2.24 7.22
N HIS A 80 17.22 -3.24 6.93
CA HIS A 80 16.15 -3.13 5.93
C HIS A 80 15.16 -2.01 6.27
N ILE A 81 14.77 -1.87 7.54
CA ILE A 81 13.87 -0.78 7.96
C ILE A 81 14.53 0.60 7.83
N LYS A 82 15.83 0.71 8.13
CA LYS A 82 16.58 1.95 7.92
C LYS A 82 16.62 2.32 6.44
N GLU A 83 16.78 1.34 5.55
CA GLU A 83 16.75 1.55 4.11
C GLU A 83 15.39 2.07 3.64
N ILE A 84 14.29 1.46 4.10
CA ILE A 84 12.93 1.96 3.80
C ILE A 84 12.76 3.40 4.29
N LYS A 85 13.20 3.71 5.52
CA LYS A 85 13.13 5.06 6.10
C LYS A 85 13.99 6.07 5.33
N ALA A 86 15.10 5.63 4.74
CA ALA A 86 16.03 6.47 3.99
C ALA A 86 15.55 6.80 2.56
N ILE A 87 14.49 6.16 2.06
CA ILE A 87 13.95 6.46 0.74
C ILE A 87 13.44 7.91 0.72
N ASN A 88 14.08 8.75 -0.08
CA ASN A 88 13.78 10.18 -0.24
C ASN A 88 13.43 10.57 -1.70
N HIS A 89 13.32 9.58 -2.58
CA HIS A 89 12.84 9.76 -3.95
C HIS A 89 12.14 8.50 -4.45
N VAL A 90 11.30 8.67 -5.47
CA VAL A 90 10.61 7.58 -6.18
C VAL A 90 10.93 7.69 -7.67
N TYR A 91 11.27 6.57 -8.28
CA TYR A 91 11.47 6.46 -9.72
C TYR A 91 10.23 5.83 -10.38
N TYR A 92 9.60 6.56 -11.29
CA TYR A 92 8.47 6.08 -12.08
C TYR A 92 8.98 5.54 -13.40
N GLU A 93 9.11 4.21 -13.49
CA GLU A 93 9.65 3.53 -14.68
C GLU A 93 8.89 3.86 -15.96
N THR A 94 7.56 3.95 -15.90
CA THR A 94 6.70 4.26 -17.06
C THR A 94 6.89 5.67 -17.59
N GLU A 95 7.32 6.60 -16.73
CA GLU A 95 7.52 8.02 -17.07
C GLU A 95 9.00 8.39 -17.22
N PHE A 96 9.91 7.44 -16.97
CA PHE A 96 11.36 7.68 -16.89
C PHE A 96 11.72 8.90 -16.02
N ARG A 97 11.00 9.08 -14.91
CA ARG A 97 11.05 10.29 -14.08
C ARG A 97 11.33 9.95 -12.62
N THR A 98 12.22 10.73 -12.01
CA THR A 98 12.47 10.68 -10.56
C THR A 98 11.78 11.85 -9.87
N GLU A 99 10.94 11.56 -8.88
CA GLU A 99 10.38 12.56 -7.97
C GLU A 99 11.11 12.53 -6.63
N TRP A 100 11.57 13.68 -6.17
CA TRP A 100 12.22 13.83 -4.87
C TRP A 100 11.19 14.25 -3.81
N CYS A 101 11.17 13.53 -2.69
CA CYS A 101 10.25 13.78 -1.59
C CYS A 101 10.72 15.01 -0.81
N ARG A 102 9.92 16.08 -0.88
CA ARG A 102 10.25 17.38 -0.28
C ARG A 102 9.11 17.91 0.59
N THR A 103 9.47 18.67 1.60
CA THR A 103 8.56 19.50 2.39
C THR A 103 9.23 20.85 2.61
N ASN A 104 8.60 21.95 2.19
CA ASN A 104 9.18 23.30 2.22
C ASN A 104 10.62 23.33 1.68
N SER A 105 10.84 22.72 0.50
CA SER A 105 12.13 22.59 -0.19
C SER A 105 13.20 21.74 0.51
N THR A 106 12.92 21.14 1.66
CA THR A 106 13.83 20.23 2.35
C THR A 106 13.55 18.78 1.95
N LEU A 107 14.60 17.99 1.70
CA LEU A 107 14.46 16.56 1.43
C LEU A 107 14.00 15.81 2.68
N VAL A 108 12.98 14.98 2.52
CA VAL A 108 12.37 14.19 3.60
C VAL A 108 12.18 12.74 3.17
N SER A 109 11.92 11.86 4.14
CA SER A 109 11.51 10.49 3.84
C SER A 109 10.21 10.48 3.05
N CYS A 110 10.11 9.59 2.07
CA CYS A 110 8.92 9.46 1.25
C CYS A 110 7.74 8.82 1.98
N PHE A 111 8.02 7.96 2.96
CA PHE A 111 7.02 7.08 3.55
C PHE A 111 6.98 7.23 5.07
N LEU A 112 5.77 7.34 5.62
CA LEU A 112 5.53 7.36 7.07
C LEU A 112 5.14 5.98 7.59
N PHE A 113 4.53 5.17 6.74
CA PHE A 113 4.09 3.82 7.06
C PHE A 113 4.73 2.83 6.10
N ALA A 114 4.78 1.57 6.50
CA ALA A 114 5.10 0.45 5.62
C ALA A 114 4.09 -0.67 5.90
N ARG A 115 3.74 -1.45 4.88
CA ARG A 115 2.69 -2.47 5.02
C ARG A 115 3.12 -3.89 4.67
N LYS A 116 2.28 -4.77 5.22
CA LYS A 116 2.25 -6.23 5.10
C LYS A 116 3.40 -6.93 5.81
N PHE A 117 3.55 -6.64 7.09
CA PHE A 117 4.40 -7.41 7.98
C PHE A 117 3.65 -8.63 8.51
N SER A 118 4.29 -9.79 8.47
CA SER A 118 3.80 -10.99 9.16
C SER A 118 3.88 -10.81 10.69
N ARG A 119 3.24 -11.72 11.45
CA ARG A 119 3.39 -11.74 12.92
C ARG A 119 4.86 -11.87 13.34
N GLY A 120 5.63 -12.72 12.68
CA GLY A 120 7.06 -12.89 12.98
C GLY A 120 7.86 -11.62 12.73
N ALA A 121 7.59 -10.93 11.62
CA ALA A 121 8.19 -9.64 11.34
C ALA A 121 7.85 -8.59 12.41
N ALA A 122 6.58 -8.50 12.82
CA ALA A 122 6.15 -7.60 13.87
C ALA A 122 6.89 -7.87 15.19
N MET A 123 6.98 -9.13 15.62
CA MET A 123 7.72 -9.49 16.84
C MET A 123 9.20 -9.10 16.77
N ARG A 124 9.83 -9.24 15.61
CA ARG A 124 11.22 -8.82 15.41
C ARG A 124 11.39 -7.31 15.55
N LEU A 125 10.53 -6.53 14.89
CA LEU A 125 10.59 -5.06 14.94
C LEU A 125 10.37 -4.51 16.37
N LEU A 126 9.48 -5.14 17.13
CA LEU A 126 9.23 -4.81 18.53
C LEU A 126 10.41 -5.21 19.42
N GLY A 127 10.99 -6.40 19.21
CA GLY A 127 12.14 -6.90 19.97
C GLY A 127 13.45 -6.15 19.71
N GLU A 128 13.70 -5.74 18.46
CA GLU A 128 14.90 -4.97 18.08
C GLU A 128 14.77 -3.47 18.39
N GLY A 129 13.67 -3.02 19.01
CA GLY A 129 13.48 -1.62 19.41
C GLY A 129 13.36 -0.64 18.24
N VAL A 130 12.96 -1.13 17.06
CA VAL A 130 12.83 -0.32 15.83
C VAL A 130 11.67 0.68 15.93
N VAL A 131 10.69 0.37 16.78
CA VAL A 131 9.44 1.11 16.99
C VAL A 131 9.42 1.67 18.42
N GLY A 132 10.40 2.51 18.77
CA GLY A 132 10.48 3.14 20.10
C GLY A 132 10.57 2.15 21.28
N PRO A 133 10.50 2.62 22.53
CA PRO A 133 10.42 1.75 23.69
C PRO A 133 9.11 0.96 23.63
N PHE A 134 9.21 -0.36 23.47
CA PHE A 134 8.06 -1.25 23.57
C PHE A 134 7.82 -1.58 25.04
N GLU A 135 6.81 -0.97 25.68
CA GLU A 135 6.36 -1.38 27.00
C GLU A 135 5.55 -2.67 26.91
N PHE A 136 6.25 -3.81 27.06
CA PHE A 136 5.65 -5.14 27.12
C PHE A 136 4.56 -5.28 28.19
N SER A 137 4.65 -4.52 29.29
CA SER A 137 3.67 -4.51 30.39
C SER A 137 2.26 -4.16 29.93
N ALA A 138 2.10 -3.20 29.00
CA ALA A 138 0.79 -2.76 28.51
C ALA A 138 0.02 -3.85 27.74
N LEU A 139 0.71 -4.87 27.23
CA LEU A 139 0.10 -5.99 26.52
C LEU A 139 -0.31 -7.14 27.46
N MET A 140 0.45 -7.32 28.55
CA MET A 140 0.21 -8.37 29.55
C MET A 140 -0.92 -8.04 30.53
N ASP A 141 -1.28 -6.76 30.68
CA ASP A 141 -2.43 -6.33 31.50
C ASP A 141 -3.80 -6.55 30.84
N SER A 142 -3.84 -7.12 29.62
CA SER A 142 -5.07 -7.35 28.86
C SER A 142 -5.68 -8.76 28.99
N HIS A 143 -5.21 -9.57 29.93
CA HIS A 143 -5.87 -10.83 30.28
C HIS A 143 -6.40 -10.81 31.73
N PRO A 144 -7.73 -10.94 31.95
CA PRO A 144 -8.30 -11.19 33.27
C PRO A 144 -8.01 -12.62 33.76
#